data_AF-A0A7C2ZZ48-F1
#
_entry.id   AF-A0A7C2ZZ48-F1
#
_cell.length_a   1.000
_cell.length_b   1.000
_cell.length_c   1.000
_cell.angle_alpha   90.00
_cell.angle_beta   90.00
_cell.angle_gamma   90.00
#
_symmetry.space_group_name_H-M   'P 1'
#
loop_
_entity.id
_entity.type
_entity.pdbx_description
1 polymer ?
#
loop_
_entity_poly.entity_id
_entity_poly.type
_entity_poly.pdbx_seq_one_letter_code
_entity_poly.pdbx_strand_id
1 'polypeptide(L)'
;STDVALCPGEIPWTEETRIGDLPIRLPAVAVQSVGAGGGSIARLDAGGALRVGPESAGADPGPACYGRGDQPTVTDANLVAGRLLPTYFLGGRLRLDVARARAALGRLGRDLGWSPEETALGVLAVAEAAMERALWQVSVARGYDPRDFVLVAFGGAGPLHAAALATALGMTTVLVPRYPGVLAAIGAISADLVRDESQAVLARLTAVFDQLPALARRLVDRVRAEFSPADWDQARLAFALDLRFAGQGYELTTPWQLGEALAAVVARFHGLHRQRYAFHLPDRPVEVVAVRLRVTVPLPRPLEGEAAAATAPVEAALVARQPVLLADGWRETPVYDRARLGPGHALAGPALIVQADATPLVPPG
;
A
#
# COMPACT_ATOMS: atom_id res chain seq x y z
N SER A 1 11.32 -2.44 1.53
CA SER A 1 10.16 -2.60 2.43
C SER A 1 9.00 -3.19 1.64
N THR A 2 7.95 -3.58 2.35
CA THR A 2 6.60 -3.77 1.82
C THR A 2 5.66 -2.88 2.62
N ASP A 3 4.78 -2.18 1.93
CA ASP A 3 3.83 -1.24 2.53
C ASP A 3 2.41 -1.78 2.31
N VAL A 4 1.62 -1.83 3.37
CA VAL A 4 0.25 -2.37 3.34
C VAL A 4 -0.74 -1.37 3.91
N ALA A 5 -1.92 -1.31 3.30
CA ALA A 5 -3.04 -0.50 3.73
C ALA A 5 -4.35 -1.22 3.42
N LEU A 6 -5.40 -0.88 4.16
CA LEU A 6 -6.76 -1.36 3.92
C LEU A 6 -7.60 -0.21 3.34
N CYS A 7 -8.55 -0.50 2.46
CA CYS A 7 -9.52 0.49 1.97
C CYS A 7 -10.94 -0.09 2.04
N PRO A 8 -11.70 0.15 3.12
CA PRO A 8 -13.08 -0.32 3.29
C PRO A 8 -14.13 0.51 2.52
N GLY A 9 -13.75 1.11 1.40
CA GLY A 9 -14.58 2.06 0.63
C GLY A 9 -14.22 3.53 0.87
N GLU A 10 -13.40 3.81 1.88
CA GLU A 10 -12.80 5.12 2.14
C GLU A 10 -11.31 4.97 2.49
N ILE A 11 -10.54 6.03 2.32
CA ILE A 11 -9.12 6.05 2.69
C ILE A 11 -9.04 6.14 4.23
N PRO A 12 -8.49 5.14 4.94
CA PRO A 12 -8.37 5.23 6.39
C PRO A 12 -7.29 6.24 6.78
N TRP A 13 -7.58 7.03 7.80
CA TRP A 13 -6.67 8.01 8.38
C TRP A 13 -6.27 7.59 9.80
N THR A 14 -5.06 7.95 10.20
CA THR A 14 -4.57 7.89 11.57
C THR A 14 -4.16 9.28 12.04
N GLU A 15 -4.47 9.63 13.28
CA GLU A 15 -4.08 10.91 13.90
C GLU A 15 -2.63 10.88 14.43
N GLU A 16 -2.09 9.68 14.58
CA GLU A 16 -0.72 9.44 15.02
C GLU A 16 -0.05 8.45 14.07
N THR A 17 1.15 8.81 13.62
CA THR A 17 2.03 7.88 12.92
C THR A 17 3.39 7.87 13.59
N ARG A 18 4.19 6.83 13.35
CA ARG A 18 5.59 6.77 13.81
C ARG A 18 6.52 6.77 12.61
N ILE A 19 7.51 7.65 12.62
CA ILE A 19 8.64 7.57 11.69
C ILE A 19 9.87 7.19 12.52
N GLY A 20 10.33 5.94 12.36
CA GLY A 20 11.32 5.34 13.26
C GLY A 20 10.79 5.27 14.69
N ASP A 21 11.49 5.93 15.62
CA ASP A 21 11.11 6.04 17.04
C ASP A 21 10.34 7.31 17.42
N LEU A 22 10.05 8.17 16.44
CA LEU A 22 9.42 9.46 16.68
C LEU A 22 7.91 9.38 16.42
N PRO A 23 7.06 9.57 17.45
CA PRO A 23 5.62 9.74 17.25
C PRO A 23 5.35 11.11 16.62
N ILE A 24 4.53 11.13 15.58
CA ILE A 24 4.12 12.31 14.82
C ILE A 24 2.61 12.40 14.90
N ARG A 25 2.11 13.49 15.49
CA ARG A 25 0.67 13.80 15.60
C ARG A 25 0.19 14.63 14.40
N LEU A 26 0.34 14.07 13.20
CA LEU A 26 -0.20 14.65 11.97
C LEU A 26 -1.12 13.62 11.33
N PRO A 27 -2.33 14.02 10.88
CA PRO A 27 -3.20 13.14 10.11
C PRO A 27 -2.46 12.57 8.90
N ALA A 28 -2.39 11.25 8.84
CA ALA A 28 -1.74 10.53 7.75
C ALA A 28 -2.63 9.38 7.28
N VAL A 29 -2.46 8.96 6.02
CA VAL A 29 -3.08 7.73 5.53
C VAL A 29 -2.53 6.57 6.36
N ALA A 30 -3.41 5.69 6.81
CA ALA A 30 -3.04 4.58 7.67
C ALA A 30 -2.36 3.46 6.86
N VAL A 31 -1.05 3.62 6.64
CA VAL A 31 -0.16 2.66 5.99
C VAL A 31 0.74 2.01 7.05
N GLN A 32 0.93 0.71 6.93
CA GLN A 32 1.88 -0.06 7.75
C GLN A 32 3.02 -0.54 6.87
N SER A 33 4.26 -0.24 7.27
CA SER A 33 5.47 -0.67 6.56
C SER A 33 6.14 -1.83 7.28
N VAL A 34 6.56 -2.85 6.53
CA VAL A 34 7.33 -3.99 7.04
C VAL A 34 8.66 -4.14 6.29
N GLY A 35 9.70 -4.54 7.03
CA GLY A 35 11.05 -4.79 6.52
C GLY A 35 11.22 -6.04 5.66
N ALA A 36 10.24 -6.36 4.82
CA ALA A 36 10.23 -7.55 3.97
C ALA A 36 10.01 -7.15 2.49
N GLY A 37 11.00 -6.55 1.85
CA GLY A 37 10.99 -6.25 0.42
C GLY A 37 11.98 -7.13 -0.36
N GLY A 38 12.07 -6.95 -1.68
CA GLY A 38 13.00 -7.74 -2.51
C GLY A 38 14.47 -7.64 -2.07
N GLY A 39 14.91 -6.46 -1.65
CA GLY A 39 16.27 -6.25 -1.14
C GLY A 39 16.50 -6.65 0.32
N SER A 40 15.49 -7.11 1.06
CA SER A 40 15.65 -7.48 2.47
C SER A 40 16.66 -8.63 2.60
N ILE A 41 17.63 -8.45 3.49
CA ILE A 41 18.74 -9.39 3.67
C ILE A 41 18.29 -10.55 4.56
N ALA A 42 18.59 -11.78 4.13
CA ALA A 42 18.39 -13.00 4.89
C ALA A 42 19.63 -13.33 5.74
N ARG A 43 19.43 -13.71 7.00
CA ARG A 43 20.51 -14.11 7.92
C ARG A 43 20.02 -15.11 8.95
N LEU A 44 20.95 -15.75 9.64
CA LEU A 44 20.66 -16.43 10.90
C LEU A 44 20.82 -15.45 12.06
N ASP A 45 19.89 -15.47 13.01
CA ASP A 45 20.09 -14.77 14.28
C ASP A 45 21.05 -15.54 15.21
N ALA A 46 21.37 -14.96 16.37
CA ALA A 46 22.26 -15.57 17.35
C ALA A 46 21.76 -16.93 17.88
N GLY A 47 20.46 -17.22 17.74
CA GLY A 47 19.85 -18.51 18.10
C GLY A 47 19.78 -19.50 16.93
N GLY A 48 20.33 -19.17 15.76
CA GLY A 48 20.30 -20.02 14.57
C GLY A 48 18.98 -19.98 13.79
N ALA A 49 18.04 -19.08 14.14
CA ALA A 49 16.78 -18.96 13.41
C ALA A 49 16.94 -18.06 12.17
N LEU A 50 16.33 -18.48 11.05
CA LEU A 50 16.30 -17.69 9.83
C LEU A 50 15.46 -16.40 10.01
N ARG A 51 16.06 -15.26 9.68
CA ARG A 51 15.45 -13.93 9.67
C ARG A 51 15.61 -13.26 8.33
N VAL A 52 14.64 -12.43 7.96
CA VAL A 52 14.67 -11.59 6.75
C VAL A 52 14.38 -10.14 7.16
N GLY A 53 15.29 -9.23 6.79
CA GLY A 53 15.26 -7.85 7.23
C GLY A 53 15.59 -7.68 8.73
N PRO A 54 15.44 -6.46 9.29
CA PRO A 54 14.97 -5.24 8.63
C PRO A 54 15.98 -4.62 7.65
N GLU A 55 17.24 -5.01 7.70
CA GLU A 55 18.30 -4.53 6.83
C GLU A 55 18.03 -4.89 5.37
N SER A 56 18.42 -3.98 4.47
CA SER A 56 18.19 -4.10 3.03
C SER A 56 19.48 -3.85 2.28
N ALA A 57 19.72 -4.64 1.23
CA ALA A 57 20.82 -4.44 0.29
C ALA A 57 20.59 -3.25 -0.65
N GLY A 58 19.38 -2.67 -0.65
CA GLY A 58 19.02 -1.55 -1.52
C GLY A 58 19.09 -1.91 -3.00
N ALA A 59 19.41 -0.93 -3.84
CA ALA A 59 19.69 -1.13 -5.26
C ALA A 59 21.20 -1.18 -5.57
N ASP A 60 22.03 -0.57 -4.73
CA ASP A 60 23.49 -0.56 -4.83
C ASP A 60 24.07 -0.74 -3.40
N PRO A 61 24.79 -1.84 -3.11
CA PRO A 61 25.24 -2.87 -4.04
C PRO A 61 24.11 -3.82 -4.52
N GLY A 62 22.95 -3.81 -3.87
CA GLY A 62 21.78 -4.61 -4.24
C GLY A 62 21.91 -6.12 -3.94
N PRO A 63 20.89 -6.91 -4.30
CA PRO A 63 20.91 -8.37 -4.28
C PRO A 63 22.17 -8.99 -4.89
N ALA A 64 22.56 -10.18 -4.42
CA ALA A 64 23.74 -10.86 -4.96
C ALA A 64 23.61 -11.16 -6.46
N CYS A 65 22.39 -11.43 -6.92
CA CYS A 65 22.04 -11.65 -8.31
C CYS A 65 22.21 -10.43 -9.22
N TYR A 66 22.40 -9.23 -8.67
CA TYR A 66 22.72 -8.03 -9.48
C TYR A 66 24.21 -7.96 -9.86
N GLY A 67 25.04 -8.87 -9.33
CA GLY A 67 26.46 -8.97 -9.67
C GLY A 67 27.38 -8.05 -8.87
N ARG A 68 26.84 -7.19 -8.00
CA ARG A 68 27.62 -6.28 -7.13
C ARG A 68 27.57 -6.70 -5.68
N GLY A 69 26.38 -6.94 -5.13
CA GLY A 69 26.19 -7.44 -3.77
C GLY A 69 26.63 -8.89 -3.57
N ASP A 70 26.72 -9.30 -2.31
CA ASP A 70 27.09 -10.65 -1.89
C ASP A 70 26.15 -11.26 -0.84
N GLN A 71 25.31 -10.45 -0.20
CA GLN A 71 24.36 -10.88 0.81
C GLN A 71 23.14 -11.57 0.16
N PRO A 72 22.63 -12.68 0.74
CA PRO A 72 21.42 -13.32 0.25
C PRO A 72 20.20 -12.44 0.55
N THR A 73 19.34 -12.24 -0.44
CA THR A 73 18.13 -11.42 -0.33
C THR A 73 16.86 -12.16 -0.78
N VAL A 74 15.70 -11.54 -0.56
CA VAL A 74 14.42 -12.05 -1.08
C VAL A 74 14.40 -12.13 -2.61
N THR A 75 15.04 -11.19 -3.31
CA THR A 75 15.19 -11.25 -4.77
C THR A 75 16.05 -12.44 -5.20
N ASP A 76 17.14 -12.73 -4.48
CA ASP A 76 17.99 -13.92 -4.75
C ASP A 76 17.18 -15.20 -4.57
N ALA A 77 16.35 -15.27 -3.52
CA ALA A 77 15.49 -16.43 -3.26
C ALA A 77 14.42 -16.61 -4.36
N ASN A 78 13.77 -15.53 -4.80
CA ASN A 78 12.84 -15.57 -5.93
C ASN A 78 13.52 -16.04 -7.22
N LEU A 79 14.76 -15.60 -7.48
CA LEU A 79 15.53 -16.02 -8.65
C LEU A 79 15.90 -17.50 -8.59
N VAL A 80 16.41 -17.98 -7.46
CA VAL A 80 16.77 -19.40 -7.28
C VAL A 80 15.54 -20.30 -7.34
N ALA A 81 14.39 -19.84 -6.85
CA ALA A 81 13.11 -20.53 -7.01
C ALA A 81 12.53 -20.46 -8.43
N GLY A 82 13.22 -19.84 -9.39
CA GLY A 82 12.76 -19.71 -10.78
C GLY A 82 11.58 -18.75 -10.95
N ARG A 83 11.23 -17.95 -9.94
CA ARG A 83 10.09 -16.99 -10.01
C ARG A 83 10.41 -15.73 -10.82
N LEU A 84 11.69 -15.52 -11.18
CA LEU A 84 12.16 -14.42 -12.01
C LEU A 84 12.82 -14.96 -13.28
N LEU A 85 12.59 -14.32 -14.42
CA LEU A 85 13.26 -14.66 -15.68
C LEU A 85 14.63 -13.93 -15.75
N PRO A 86 15.78 -14.64 -15.71
CA PRO A 86 17.10 -14.00 -15.54
C PRO A 86 17.49 -13.05 -16.69
N THR A 87 16.92 -13.25 -17.87
CA THR A 87 17.22 -12.49 -19.10
C THR A 87 16.30 -11.31 -19.33
N TYR A 88 15.23 -11.14 -18.54
CA TYR A 88 14.18 -10.14 -18.77
C TYR A 88 14.03 -9.14 -17.62
N PHE A 89 14.88 -9.18 -16.59
CA PHE A 89 14.77 -8.25 -15.47
C PHE A 89 14.97 -6.80 -15.92
N LEU A 90 14.11 -5.88 -15.43
CA LEU A 90 14.01 -4.49 -15.92
C LEU A 90 13.83 -4.39 -17.44
N GLY A 91 13.02 -5.27 -18.02
CA GLY A 91 12.80 -5.34 -19.47
C GLY A 91 14.04 -5.80 -20.24
N GLY A 92 14.89 -6.62 -19.61
CA GLY A 92 16.14 -7.13 -20.18
C GLY A 92 17.35 -6.21 -20.05
N ARG A 93 17.21 -5.06 -19.36
CA ARG A 93 18.33 -4.13 -19.12
C ARG A 93 19.34 -4.65 -18.11
N LEU A 94 18.90 -5.54 -17.21
CA LEU A 94 19.77 -6.19 -16.23
C LEU A 94 19.65 -7.70 -16.37
N ARG A 95 20.76 -8.38 -16.63
CA ARG A 95 20.83 -9.84 -16.61
C ARG A 95 21.17 -10.30 -15.19
N LEU A 96 20.33 -11.15 -14.62
CA LEU A 96 20.52 -11.65 -13.27
C LEU A 96 21.51 -12.82 -13.24
N ASP A 97 22.38 -12.83 -12.23
CA ASP A 97 23.37 -13.89 -11.99
C ASP A 97 22.81 -14.95 -11.04
N VAL A 98 22.30 -16.03 -11.62
CA VAL A 98 21.74 -17.17 -10.88
C VAL A 98 22.81 -17.88 -10.04
N ALA A 99 24.05 -17.97 -10.52
CA ALA A 99 25.12 -18.65 -9.81
C ALA A 99 25.51 -17.90 -8.53
N ARG A 100 25.57 -16.57 -8.59
CA ARG A 100 25.80 -15.73 -7.40
C ARG A 100 24.67 -15.82 -6.39
N ALA A 101 23.42 -15.82 -6.84
CA ALA A 101 22.26 -16.01 -5.96
C ALA A 101 22.32 -17.36 -5.24
N ARG A 102 22.57 -18.44 -5.98
CA ARG A 102 22.73 -19.80 -5.43
C ARG A 102 23.90 -19.88 -4.45
N ALA A 103 25.03 -19.24 -4.77
CA ALA A 103 26.19 -19.22 -3.88
C ALA A 103 25.88 -18.47 -2.58
N ALA A 104 25.20 -17.32 -2.65
CA ALA A 104 24.82 -16.53 -1.46
C ALA A 104 23.87 -17.30 -0.55
N LEU A 105 22.81 -17.89 -1.12
CA LEU A 105 21.85 -18.71 -0.37
C LEU A 105 22.49 -20.01 0.14
N GLY A 106 23.36 -20.65 -0.64
CA GLY A 106 24.10 -21.82 -0.19
C GLY A 106 25.00 -21.52 1.00
N ARG A 107 25.66 -20.34 1.04
CA ARG A 107 26.45 -19.94 2.21
C ARG A 107 25.59 -19.83 3.47
N LEU A 108 24.38 -19.30 3.37
CA LEU A 108 23.42 -19.17 4.46
C LEU A 108 22.86 -20.55 4.89
N GLY A 109 22.54 -21.41 3.93
CA GLY A 109 21.96 -22.72 4.15
C GLY A 109 22.90 -23.74 4.79
N ARG A 110 24.23 -23.57 4.64
CA ARG A 110 25.24 -24.50 5.19
C ARG A 110 25.07 -24.75 6.69
N ASP A 111 24.83 -23.70 7.47
CA ASP A 111 24.71 -23.81 8.92
C ASP A 111 23.39 -24.48 9.35
N LEU A 112 22.40 -24.52 8.45
CA LEU A 112 21.11 -25.20 8.62
C LEU A 112 21.10 -26.62 8.01
N GLY A 113 22.16 -27.02 7.29
CA GLY A 113 22.18 -28.24 6.50
C GLY A 113 21.24 -28.21 5.29
N TRP A 114 20.88 -27.02 4.79
CA TRP A 114 19.96 -26.82 3.68
C TRP A 114 20.69 -26.60 2.36
N SER A 115 20.09 -27.11 1.28
CA SER A 115 20.45 -26.75 -0.10
C SER A 115 20.12 -25.27 -0.39
N PRO A 116 20.70 -24.68 -1.47
CA PRO A 116 20.32 -23.34 -1.91
C PRO A 116 18.82 -23.19 -2.19
N GLU A 117 18.18 -24.23 -2.72
CA GLU A 117 16.75 -24.31 -3.01
C GLU A 117 15.89 -24.30 -1.75
N GLU A 118 16.21 -25.15 -0.77
CA GLU A 118 15.53 -25.18 0.53
C GLU A 118 15.71 -23.85 1.26
N THR A 119 16.90 -23.27 1.18
CA THR A 119 17.17 -21.94 1.74
C THR A 119 16.35 -20.86 1.04
N ALA A 120 16.21 -20.92 -0.29
CA ALA A 120 15.36 -19.98 -1.03
C ALA A 120 13.90 -20.07 -0.56
N LEU A 121 13.34 -21.28 -0.46
CA LEU A 121 11.98 -21.47 0.04
C LEU A 121 11.81 -20.98 1.49
N GLY A 122 12.78 -21.25 2.36
CA GLY A 122 12.76 -20.75 3.73
C GLY A 122 12.78 -19.22 3.81
N VAL A 123 13.62 -18.56 3.00
CA VAL A 123 13.68 -17.10 2.93
C VAL A 123 12.36 -16.52 2.46
N LEU A 124 11.75 -17.11 1.43
CA LEU A 124 10.46 -16.67 0.90
C LEU A 124 9.36 -16.85 1.95
N ALA A 125 9.31 -18.00 2.64
CA ALA A 125 8.33 -18.26 3.71
C ALA A 125 8.46 -17.26 4.87
N VAL A 126 9.69 -16.94 5.31
CA VAL A 126 9.91 -15.95 6.38
C VAL A 126 9.49 -14.54 5.94
N ALA A 127 9.79 -14.16 4.70
CA ALA A 127 9.38 -12.88 4.14
C ALA A 127 7.85 -12.77 4.01
N GLU A 128 7.21 -13.80 3.45
CA GLU A 128 5.75 -13.89 3.28
C GLU A 128 5.03 -13.88 4.62
N ALA A 129 5.51 -14.61 5.64
CA ALA A 129 4.95 -14.55 6.99
C ALA A 129 5.05 -13.14 7.63
N ALA A 130 6.10 -12.37 7.30
CA ALA A 130 6.21 -10.98 7.76
C ALA A 130 5.21 -10.05 7.06
N MET A 131 5.02 -10.23 5.75
CA MET A 131 4.02 -9.50 4.97
C MET A 131 2.59 -9.86 5.41
N GLU A 132 2.31 -11.14 5.67
CA GLU A 132 1.03 -11.64 6.18
C GLU A 132 0.68 -11.00 7.54
N ARG A 133 1.64 -10.95 8.48
CA ARG A 133 1.44 -10.25 9.77
C ARG A 133 1.10 -8.78 9.58
N ALA A 134 1.73 -8.10 8.63
CA ALA A 134 1.42 -6.71 8.34
C ALA A 134 0.00 -6.56 7.78
N LEU A 135 -0.42 -7.44 6.86
CA LEU A 135 -1.78 -7.46 6.33
C LEU A 135 -2.81 -7.74 7.44
N TRP A 136 -2.54 -8.69 8.32
CA TRP A 136 -3.38 -8.99 9.48
C TRP A 136 -3.55 -7.78 10.42
N GLN A 137 -2.48 -7.02 10.66
CA GLN A 137 -2.51 -5.80 11.50
C GLN A 137 -3.38 -4.68 10.93
N VAL A 138 -3.43 -4.53 9.60
CA VAL A 138 -4.26 -3.49 8.96
C VAL A 138 -5.69 -3.94 8.70
N SER A 139 -5.98 -5.25 8.80
CA SER A 139 -7.30 -5.85 8.54
C SER A 139 -7.93 -6.45 9.79
N VAL A 140 -7.63 -7.72 10.10
CA VAL A 140 -8.24 -8.52 11.17
C VAL A 140 -8.10 -7.85 12.54
N ALA A 141 -6.93 -7.30 12.85
CA ALA A 141 -6.71 -6.59 14.12
C ALA A 141 -7.61 -5.35 14.29
N ARG A 142 -8.18 -4.84 13.19
CA ARG A 142 -9.12 -3.71 13.14
C ARG A 142 -10.56 -4.14 12.94
N GLY A 143 -10.86 -5.45 13.01
CA GLY A 143 -12.21 -6.00 12.90
C GLY A 143 -12.70 -6.26 11.48
N TYR A 144 -11.82 -6.23 10.48
CA TYR A 144 -12.18 -6.54 9.09
C TYR A 144 -11.90 -8.01 8.76
N ASP A 145 -12.81 -8.63 8.01
CA ASP A 145 -12.60 -9.95 7.42
C ASP A 145 -11.92 -9.82 6.05
N PRO A 146 -10.67 -10.28 5.87
CA PRO A 146 -9.95 -10.14 4.59
C PRO A 146 -10.66 -10.81 3.41
N ARG A 147 -11.54 -11.79 3.65
CA ARG A 147 -12.27 -12.52 2.61
C ARG A 147 -13.26 -11.63 1.84
N ASP A 148 -13.66 -10.52 2.45
CA ASP A 148 -14.55 -9.53 1.83
C ASP A 148 -13.78 -8.53 0.93
N PHE A 149 -12.45 -8.69 0.81
CA PHE A 149 -11.58 -7.75 0.11
C PHE A 149 -10.84 -8.38 -1.08
N VAL A 150 -10.39 -7.52 -1.99
CA VAL A 150 -9.47 -7.85 -3.07
C VAL A 150 -8.06 -7.42 -2.68
N LEU A 151 -7.08 -8.32 -2.82
CA LEU A 151 -5.68 -7.98 -2.58
C LEU A 151 -5.11 -7.25 -3.81
N VAL A 152 -4.85 -5.96 -3.69
CA VAL A 152 -4.18 -5.20 -4.76
C VAL A 152 -2.66 -5.32 -4.60
N ALA A 153 -2.02 -6.06 -5.49
CA ALA A 153 -0.58 -6.31 -5.45
C ALA A 153 0.18 -5.36 -6.39
N PHE A 154 0.98 -4.48 -5.82
CA PHE A 154 1.79 -3.50 -6.54
C PHE A 154 3.23 -3.44 -6.01
N GLY A 155 4.05 -2.58 -6.63
CA GLY A 155 5.50 -2.62 -6.51
C GLY A 155 6.10 -3.74 -7.36
N GLY A 156 7.42 -3.70 -7.56
CA GLY A 156 8.07 -4.65 -8.46
C GLY A 156 8.09 -6.10 -7.95
N ALA A 157 8.10 -6.29 -6.63
CA ALA A 157 8.13 -7.61 -6.01
C ALA A 157 6.76 -8.08 -5.49
N GLY A 158 5.78 -7.19 -5.30
CA GLY A 158 4.49 -7.55 -4.72
C GLY A 158 3.78 -8.70 -5.44
N PRO A 159 3.65 -8.67 -6.78
CA PRO A 159 2.98 -9.74 -7.53
C PRO A 159 3.63 -11.12 -7.44
N LEU A 160 4.88 -11.25 -6.97
CA LEU A 160 5.55 -12.54 -6.75
C LEU A 160 5.02 -13.27 -5.52
N HIS A 161 4.56 -12.50 -4.53
CA HIS A 161 4.12 -13.01 -3.22
C HIS A 161 2.60 -12.96 -3.05
N ALA A 162 1.90 -12.22 -3.91
CA ALA A 162 0.49 -11.90 -3.76
C ALA A 162 -0.43 -13.11 -3.63
N ALA A 163 -0.23 -14.15 -4.45
CA ALA A 163 -1.07 -15.34 -4.40
C ALA A 163 -0.89 -16.14 -3.10
N ALA A 164 0.35 -16.24 -2.59
CA ALA A 164 0.64 -16.87 -1.31
C ALA A 164 -0.01 -16.10 -0.15
N LEU A 165 0.10 -14.77 -0.15
CA LEU A 165 -0.51 -13.90 0.85
C LEU A 165 -2.05 -13.95 0.82
N ALA A 166 -2.64 -13.92 -0.37
CA ALA A 166 -4.09 -14.06 -0.54
C ALA A 166 -4.57 -15.41 0.00
N THR A 167 -3.87 -16.50 -0.31
CA THR A 167 -4.20 -17.85 0.19
C THR A 167 -4.12 -17.90 1.72
N ALA A 168 -3.06 -17.37 2.32
CA ALA A 168 -2.86 -17.36 3.77
C ALA A 168 -3.98 -16.59 4.51
N LEU A 169 -4.52 -15.53 3.89
CA LEU A 169 -5.61 -14.72 4.43
C LEU A 169 -7.01 -15.20 4.00
N GLY A 170 -7.11 -16.30 3.24
CA GLY A 170 -8.38 -16.83 2.74
C GLY A 170 -9.05 -15.97 1.66
N MET A 171 -8.31 -15.04 1.05
CA MET A 171 -8.81 -14.17 -0.01
C MET A 171 -8.90 -14.93 -1.33
N THR A 172 -9.96 -14.66 -2.11
CA THR A 172 -10.18 -15.35 -3.39
C THR A 172 -9.68 -14.59 -4.61
N THR A 173 -9.37 -13.30 -4.44
CA THR A 173 -9.10 -12.40 -5.57
C THR A 173 -7.86 -11.55 -5.33
N VAL A 174 -6.90 -11.64 -6.25
CA VAL A 174 -5.75 -10.75 -6.35
C VAL A 174 -5.90 -9.89 -7.58
N LEU A 175 -5.78 -8.57 -7.43
CA LEU A 175 -5.71 -7.62 -8.53
C LEU A 175 -4.28 -7.14 -8.68
N VAL A 176 -3.66 -7.46 -9.81
CA VAL A 176 -2.38 -6.86 -10.21
C VAL A 176 -2.69 -5.75 -11.22
N PRO A 177 -2.43 -4.48 -10.88
CA PRO A 177 -2.62 -3.36 -11.81
C PRO A 177 -1.81 -3.53 -13.10
N ARG A 178 -2.15 -2.76 -14.14
CA ARG A 178 -1.42 -2.81 -15.42
C ARG A 178 0.07 -2.48 -15.28
N TYR A 179 0.41 -1.57 -14.37
CA TYR A 179 1.76 -1.08 -14.12
C TYR A 179 2.06 -1.13 -12.61
N PRO A 180 2.20 -2.33 -12.03
CA PRO A 180 2.31 -2.48 -10.59
C PRO A 180 3.57 -1.82 -10.03
N GLY A 181 4.70 -1.88 -10.74
CA GLY A 181 5.98 -1.35 -10.28
C GLY A 181 6.03 0.18 -10.19
N VAL A 182 5.13 0.88 -10.88
CA VAL A 182 5.04 2.35 -10.88
C VAL A 182 3.68 2.87 -10.38
N LEU A 183 2.88 2.03 -9.72
CA LEU A 183 1.53 2.42 -9.26
C LEU A 183 1.55 3.65 -8.33
N ALA A 184 2.56 3.79 -7.48
CA ALA A 184 2.69 4.96 -6.62
C ALA A 184 2.86 6.27 -7.40
N ALA A 185 3.63 6.25 -8.49
CA ALA A 185 3.79 7.41 -9.38
C ALA A 185 2.48 7.72 -10.12
N ILE A 186 1.77 6.68 -10.57
CA ILE A 186 0.43 6.81 -11.17
C ILE A 186 -0.54 7.45 -10.17
N GLY A 187 -0.53 7.02 -8.91
CA GLY A 187 -1.35 7.61 -7.84
C GLY A 187 -1.04 9.09 -7.62
N ALA A 188 0.24 9.46 -7.62
CA ALA A 188 0.66 10.86 -7.46
C ALA A 188 0.17 11.77 -8.59
N ILE A 189 0.22 11.33 -9.86
CA ILE A 189 -0.25 12.12 -11.00
C ILE A 189 -1.78 12.08 -11.18
N SER A 190 -2.47 11.12 -10.53
CA SER A 190 -3.93 10.98 -10.58
C SER A 190 -4.64 11.61 -9.38
N ALA A 191 -3.88 12.13 -8.41
CA ALA A 191 -4.43 12.74 -7.21
C ALA A 191 -4.97 14.15 -7.51
N ASP A 192 -6.12 14.48 -6.92
CA ASP A 192 -6.64 15.84 -6.95
C ASP A 192 -5.67 16.79 -6.24
N LEU A 193 -5.64 18.06 -6.67
CA LEU A 193 -4.93 19.09 -5.92
C LEU A 193 -5.74 19.42 -4.66
N VAL A 194 -5.18 19.10 -3.49
CA VAL A 194 -5.83 19.30 -2.19
C VAL A 194 -5.03 20.27 -1.35
N ARG A 195 -5.71 21.28 -0.80
CA ARG A 195 -5.15 22.18 0.21
C ARG A 195 -6.03 22.20 1.46
N ASP A 196 -5.46 21.75 2.57
CA ASP A 196 -6.06 21.87 3.89
C ASP A 196 -5.52 23.12 4.58
N GLU A 197 -6.41 23.94 5.12
CA GLU A 197 -6.09 25.10 5.94
C GLU A 197 -6.95 25.07 7.21
N SER A 198 -6.37 25.44 8.35
CA SER A 198 -7.09 25.47 9.61
C SER A 198 -6.72 26.67 10.47
N GLN A 199 -7.61 27.03 11.38
CA GLN A 199 -7.37 28.05 12.39
C GLN A 199 -7.89 27.59 13.75
N ALA A 200 -7.02 27.62 14.75
CA ALA A 200 -7.38 27.33 16.14
C ALA A 200 -8.29 28.44 16.71
N VAL A 201 -9.30 28.04 17.49
CA VAL A 201 -10.29 28.94 18.11
C VAL A 201 -10.46 28.66 19.61
N LEU A 202 -10.23 27.42 20.05
CA LEU A 202 -10.38 26.91 21.43
C LEU A 202 -11.38 27.71 22.29
N ALA A 203 -12.67 27.45 22.12
CA ALA A 203 -13.73 28.12 22.86
C ALA A 203 -14.98 27.23 22.99
N ARG A 204 -15.90 27.61 23.88
CA ARG A 204 -17.25 27.02 23.90
C ARG A 204 -17.92 27.27 22.54
N LEU A 205 -18.40 26.21 21.89
CA LEU A 205 -18.98 26.31 20.55
C LEU A 205 -20.12 27.33 20.50
N THR A 206 -21.00 27.33 21.50
CA THR A 206 -22.11 28.27 21.66
C THR A 206 -21.68 29.73 21.74
N ALA A 207 -20.48 30.02 22.29
CA ALA A 207 -20.01 31.40 22.50
C ALA A 207 -19.43 32.04 21.24
N VAL A 208 -18.98 31.22 20.27
CA VAL A 208 -18.27 31.69 19.08
C VAL A 208 -18.94 31.29 17.76
N PHE A 209 -20.07 30.56 17.81
CA PHE A 209 -20.71 29.98 16.63
C PHE A 209 -20.99 31.02 15.54
N ASP A 210 -21.53 32.18 15.92
CA ASP A 210 -21.86 33.26 14.99
C ASP A 210 -20.63 33.89 14.32
N GLN A 211 -19.44 33.70 14.89
CA GLN A 211 -18.17 34.20 14.36
C GLN A 211 -17.50 33.20 13.40
N LEU A 212 -17.87 31.91 13.44
CA LEU A 212 -17.27 30.86 12.61
C LEU A 212 -17.42 31.11 11.11
N PRO A 213 -18.55 31.62 10.57
CA PRO A 213 -18.65 31.96 9.15
C PRO A 213 -17.63 33.01 8.70
N ALA A 214 -17.32 33.99 9.54
CA ALA A 214 -16.31 35.01 9.23
C ALA A 214 -14.89 34.42 9.26
N LEU A 215 -14.60 33.54 10.22
CA LEU A 215 -13.34 32.77 10.27
C LEU A 215 -13.16 31.89 9.03
N ALA A 216 -14.20 31.19 8.63
CA ALA A 216 -14.20 30.32 7.44
C ALA A 216 -13.90 31.10 6.15
N ARG A 217 -14.51 32.29 5.97
CA ARG A 217 -14.21 33.16 4.83
C ARG A 217 -12.74 33.61 4.82
N ARG A 218 -12.16 33.92 5.97
CA ARG A 218 -10.72 34.23 6.06
C ARG A 218 -9.81 33.06 5.67
N LEU A 219 -10.23 31.81 5.92
CA LEU A 219 -9.50 30.64 5.43
C LEU A 219 -9.58 30.56 3.90
N VAL A 220 -10.77 30.80 3.34
CA VAL A 220 -10.97 30.84 1.88
C VAL A 220 -10.07 31.90 1.23
N ASP A 221 -10.06 33.12 1.76
CA ASP A 221 -9.25 34.21 1.21
C ASP A 221 -7.75 33.93 1.25
N ARG A 222 -7.26 33.31 2.33
CA ARG A 222 -5.86 32.87 2.46
C ARG A 222 -5.49 31.84 1.39
N VAL A 223 -6.32 30.81 1.27
CA VAL A 223 -6.03 29.68 0.37
C VAL A 223 -6.21 30.08 -1.09
N ARG A 224 -7.19 30.94 -1.41
CA ARG A 224 -7.49 31.35 -2.79
C ARG A 224 -6.29 31.94 -3.53
N ALA A 225 -5.42 32.67 -2.82
CA ALA A 225 -4.23 33.27 -3.40
C ALA A 225 -3.18 32.22 -3.86
N GLU A 226 -3.27 30.98 -3.40
CA GLU A 226 -2.37 29.89 -3.76
C GLU A 226 -2.77 29.18 -5.06
N PHE A 227 -3.96 29.46 -5.60
CA PHE A 227 -4.52 28.77 -6.77
C PHE A 227 -4.56 29.69 -7.99
N SER A 228 -4.40 29.09 -9.19
CA SER A 228 -4.71 29.81 -10.43
C SER A 228 -6.22 30.07 -10.53
N PRO A 229 -6.66 31.10 -11.28
CA PRO A 229 -8.09 31.32 -11.50
C PRO A 229 -8.82 30.10 -12.07
N ALA A 230 -8.19 29.40 -13.02
CA ALA A 230 -8.79 28.24 -13.67
C ALA A 230 -8.95 27.03 -12.72
N ASP A 231 -7.98 26.82 -11.82
CA ASP A 231 -8.08 25.76 -10.80
C ASP A 231 -9.14 26.11 -9.76
N TRP A 232 -9.17 27.38 -9.33
CA TRP A 232 -10.12 27.86 -8.34
C TRP A 232 -11.58 27.75 -8.80
N ASP A 233 -11.86 28.00 -10.08
CA ASP A 233 -13.21 27.88 -10.65
C ASP A 233 -13.75 26.44 -10.60
N GLN A 234 -12.87 25.44 -10.54
CA GLN A 234 -13.22 24.02 -10.40
C GLN A 234 -13.15 23.52 -8.96
N ALA A 235 -12.72 24.37 -8.02
CA ALA A 235 -12.48 23.99 -6.65
C ALA A 235 -13.77 23.65 -5.90
N ARG A 236 -13.73 22.56 -5.15
CA ARG A 236 -14.76 22.16 -4.19
C ARG A 236 -14.27 22.50 -2.79
N LEU A 237 -15.07 23.26 -2.05
CA LEU A 237 -14.76 23.69 -0.69
C LEU A 237 -15.56 22.84 0.31
N ALA A 238 -14.86 22.20 1.23
CA ALA A 238 -15.47 21.47 2.35
C ALA A 238 -15.03 22.10 3.67
N PHE A 239 -15.98 22.43 4.54
CA PHE A 239 -15.70 22.97 5.86
C PHE A 239 -15.95 21.91 6.94
N ALA A 240 -15.16 21.97 8.01
CA ALA A 240 -15.34 21.13 9.18
C ALA A 240 -14.93 21.88 10.45
N LEU A 241 -15.42 21.41 11.60
CA LEU A 241 -15.04 21.89 12.92
C LEU A 241 -14.44 20.75 13.71
N ASP A 242 -13.29 20.98 14.34
CA ASP A 242 -12.74 20.05 15.34
C ASP A 242 -13.46 20.30 16.65
N LEU A 243 -14.30 19.36 17.06
CA LEU A 243 -15.17 19.48 18.22
C LEU A 243 -14.78 18.47 19.28
N ARG A 244 -14.92 18.86 20.55
CA ARG A 244 -14.74 17.96 21.69
C ARG A 244 -15.70 18.32 22.81
N PHE A 245 -15.96 17.38 23.73
CA PHE A 245 -16.57 17.75 25.01
C PHE A 245 -15.56 18.51 25.86
N ALA A 246 -16.01 19.53 26.61
CA ALA A 246 -15.08 20.33 27.40
C ALA A 246 -14.29 19.48 28.41
N GLY A 247 -12.97 19.61 28.44
CA GLY A 247 -12.09 18.77 29.28
C GLY A 247 -11.81 17.36 28.73
N GLN A 248 -12.24 17.06 27.50
CA GLN A 248 -11.78 15.90 26.73
C GLN A 248 -10.42 16.21 26.08
N GLY A 249 -9.55 15.20 25.99
CA GLY A 249 -8.19 15.35 25.44
C GLY A 249 -8.04 15.01 23.95
N TYR A 250 -9.14 14.74 23.25
CA TYR A 250 -9.17 14.40 21.82
C TYR A 250 -10.38 15.06 21.15
N GLU A 251 -10.25 15.33 19.86
CA GLU A 251 -11.26 15.98 19.03
C GLU A 251 -11.92 15.00 18.05
N LEU A 252 -13.05 15.40 17.47
CA LEU A 252 -13.64 14.78 16.29
C LEU A 252 -13.88 15.84 15.22
N THR A 253 -13.33 15.62 14.04
CA THR A 253 -13.59 16.43 12.85
C THR A 253 -15.05 16.24 12.43
N THR A 254 -15.88 17.27 12.64
CA THR A 254 -17.31 17.25 12.35
C THR A 254 -17.57 18.07 11.09
N PRO A 255 -18.09 17.49 10.00
CA PRO A 255 -18.44 18.23 8.78
C PRO A 255 -19.42 19.36 9.10
N TRP A 256 -19.21 20.53 8.51
CA TRP A 256 -20.00 21.73 8.79
C TRP A 256 -20.30 22.49 7.51
N GLN A 257 -21.48 23.09 7.40
CA GLN A 257 -21.86 23.95 6.28
C GLN A 257 -22.06 25.39 6.73
N LEU A 258 -21.66 26.35 5.90
CA LEU A 258 -21.91 27.77 6.15
C LEU A 258 -23.42 28.03 6.24
N GLY A 259 -23.85 28.66 7.34
CA GLY A 259 -25.28 28.91 7.61
C GLY A 259 -26.02 27.75 8.27
N GLU A 260 -25.34 26.62 8.52
CA GLU A 260 -25.92 25.51 9.29
C GLU A 260 -26.25 25.94 10.73
N ALA A 261 -27.39 25.50 11.26
CA ALA A 261 -27.80 25.80 12.62
C ALA A 261 -26.92 25.07 13.65
N LEU A 262 -26.59 25.75 14.75
CA LEU A 262 -25.79 25.19 15.86
C LEU A 262 -26.30 23.82 16.33
N ALA A 263 -27.62 23.69 16.48
CA ALA A 263 -28.24 22.44 16.94
C ALA A 263 -27.95 21.25 16.01
N ALA A 264 -27.90 21.48 14.68
CA ALA A 264 -27.61 20.42 13.72
C ALA A 264 -26.14 19.97 13.81
N VAL A 265 -25.22 20.92 13.96
CA VAL A 265 -23.78 20.63 14.14
C VAL A 265 -23.53 19.85 15.43
N VAL A 266 -24.16 20.27 16.54
CA VAL A 266 -24.06 19.57 17.83
C VAL A 266 -24.64 18.16 17.73
N ALA A 267 -25.83 18.00 17.14
CA ALA A 267 -26.43 16.68 16.96
C ALA A 267 -25.54 15.75 16.13
N ARG A 268 -24.91 16.28 15.07
CA ARG A 268 -23.95 15.56 14.23
C ARG A 268 -22.71 15.12 15.01
N PHE A 269 -22.11 16.01 15.79
CA PHE A 269 -21.00 15.69 16.67
C PHE A 269 -21.35 14.57 17.67
N HIS A 270 -22.53 14.64 18.30
CA HIS A 270 -22.98 13.59 19.22
C HIS A 270 -23.19 12.25 18.49
N GLY A 271 -23.71 12.27 17.26
CA GLY A 271 -23.84 11.08 16.41
C GLY A 271 -22.49 10.44 16.09
N LEU A 272 -21.52 11.24 15.64
CA LEU A 272 -20.16 10.78 15.35
C LEU A 272 -19.46 10.24 16.60
N HIS A 273 -19.63 10.89 17.75
CA HIS A 273 -19.08 10.42 19.01
C HIS A 273 -19.66 9.07 19.44
N ARG A 274 -20.99 8.88 19.30
CA ARG A 274 -21.63 7.57 19.54
C ARG A 274 -21.12 6.50 18.59
N GLN A 275 -20.97 6.82 17.31
CA GLN A 275 -20.46 5.88 16.32
C GLN A 275 -19.01 5.46 16.63
N ARG A 276 -18.15 6.41 17.02
CA ARG A 276 -16.73 6.15 17.25
C ARG A 276 -16.44 5.48 18.59
N TYR A 277 -17.16 5.86 19.64
CA TYR A 277 -16.85 5.49 21.03
C TYR A 277 -17.98 4.75 21.77
N ALA A 278 -19.11 4.48 21.10
CA ALA A 278 -20.29 3.82 21.67
C ALA A 278 -21.01 4.58 22.80
N PHE A 279 -20.64 5.84 23.08
CA PHE A 279 -21.36 6.72 24.03
C PHE A 279 -21.33 8.18 23.56
N HIS A 280 -22.04 9.06 24.26
CA HIS A 280 -21.91 10.52 24.15
C HIS A 280 -22.26 11.16 25.50
N LEU A 281 -21.90 12.43 25.69
CA LEU A 281 -22.09 13.16 26.95
C LEU A 281 -23.12 14.29 26.73
N PRO A 282 -24.44 14.00 26.80
CA PRO A 282 -25.49 14.95 26.39
C PRO A 282 -25.44 16.29 27.11
N ASP A 283 -25.11 16.28 28.41
CA ASP A 283 -25.10 17.49 29.25
C ASP A 283 -23.74 18.22 29.25
N ARG A 284 -22.73 17.66 28.60
CA ARG A 284 -21.38 18.23 28.62
C ARG A 284 -21.26 19.24 27.48
N PRO A 285 -20.88 20.50 27.75
CA PRO A 285 -20.88 21.47 26.66
C PRO A 285 -19.72 21.23 25.71
N VAL A 286 -19.97 21.51 24.43
CA VAL A 286 -19.05 21.29 23.31
C VAL A 286 -18.09 22.47 23.18
N GLU A 287 -16.81 22.17 22.98
CA GLU A 287 -15.76 23.12 22.61
C GLU A 287 -15.43 22.95 21.12
N VAL A 288 -15.19 24.07 20.45
CA VAL A 288 -14.53 24.10 19.14
C VAL A 288 -13.05 24.33 19.37
N VAL A 289 -12.21 23.46 18.80
CA VAL A 289 -10.76 23.57 18.86
C VAL A 289 -10.24 24.28 17.63
N ALA A 290 -10.75 23.93 16.44
CA ALA A 290 -10.34 24.54 15.18
C ALA A 290 -11.48 24.61 14.16
N VAL A 291 -11.38 25.59 13.25
CA VAL A 291 -12.14 25.65 11.99
C VAL A 291 -11.24 25.15 10.87
N ARG A 292 -11.75 24.26 10.03
CA ARG A 292 -11.03 23.66 8.90
C ARG A 292 -11.69 24.01 7.57
N LEU A 293 -10.85 24.22 6.57
CA LEU A 293 -11.22 24.31 5.15
C LEU A 293 -10.36 23.28 4.40
N ARG A 294 -11.01 22.41 3.63
CA ARG A 294 -10.38 21.61 2.58
C ARG A 294 -10.83 22.14 1.23
N VAL A 295 -9.86 22.53 0.41
CA VAL A 295 -10.06 22.88 -1.00
C VAL A 295 -9.60 21.70 -1.84
N THR A 296 -10.43 21.22 -2.75
CA THR A 296 -10.12 20.12 -3.68
C THR A 296 -10.39 20.55 -5.10
N VAL A 297 -9.36 20.56 -5.94
CA VAL A 297 -9.46 20.80 -7.38
C VAL A 297 -9.29 19.46 -8.09
N PRO A 298 -10.33 18.96 -8.78
CA PRO A 298 -10.23 17.70 -9.50
C PRO A 298 -9.25 17.84 -10.66
N LEU A 299 -8.33 16.88 -10.80
CA LEU A 299 -7.39 16.85 -11.92
C LEU A 299 -7.79 15.78 -12.95
N PRO A 300 -7.45 15.95 -14.24
CA PRO A 300 -7.67 14.92 -15.25
C PRO A 300 -6.99 13.61 -14.86
N ARG A 301 -7.69 12.48 -15.01
CA ARG A 301 -7.13 11.16 -14.70
C ARG A 301 -6.44 10.58 -15.94
N PRO A 302 -5.10 10.41 -15.92
CA PRO A 302 -4.34 10.08 -17.13
C PRO A 302 -4.52 8.65 -17.65
N LEU A 303 -5.27 7.80 -16.92
CA LEU A 303 -5.45 6.38 -17.24
C LEU A 303 -6.90 5.99 -17.53
N GLU A 304 -7.79 6.96 -17.75
CA GLU A 304 -9.16 6.67 -18.16
C GLU A 304 -9.21 6.20 -19.63
N GLY A 305 -9.68 4.97 -19.84
CA GLY A 305 -9.89 4.39 -21.17
C GLY A 305 -10.06 2.87 -21.14
N GLU A 306 -11.02 2.35 -21.90
CA GLU A 306 -11.19 0.91 -22.09
C GLU A 306 -10.15 0.40 -23.10
N ALA A 307 -9.42 -0.65 -22.73
CA ALA A 307 -8.59 -1.37 -23.68
C ALA A 307 -9.50 -2.25 -24.56
N ALA A 308 -9.26 -2.23 -25.87
CA ALA A 308 -9.92 -3.16 -26.78
C ALA A 308 -9.62 -4.62 -26.39
N ALA A 309 -10.60 -5.50 -26.58
CA ALA A 309 -10.44 -6.93 -26.34
C ALA A 309 -9.28 -7.50 -27.19
N ALA A 310 -8.56 -8.47 -26.62
CA ALA A 310 -7.50 -9.14 -27.34
C ALA A 310 -8.05 -9.91 -28.53
N THR A 311 -7.41 -9.76 -29.69
CA THR A 311 -7.78 -10.46 -30.93
C THR A 311 -6.89 -11.69 -31.19
N ALA A 312 -5.67 -11.67 -30.69
CA ALA A 312 -4.74 -12.79 -30.77
C ALA A 312 -5.03 -13.83 -29.67
N PRO A 313 -4.70 -15.12 -29.90
CA PRO A 313 -4.80 -16.14 -28.86
C PRO A 313 -3.76 -15.92 -27.74
N VAL A 314 -4.02 -16.44 -26.53
CA VAL A 314 -3.16 -16.23 -25.35
C VAL A 314 -1.76 -16.83 -25.55
N GLU A 315 -1.65 -17.87 -26.36
CA GLU A 315 -0.40 -18.55 -26.73
C GLU A 315 0.57 -17.62 -27.47
N ALA A 316 0.07 -16.58 -28.16
CA ALA A 316 0.91 -15.57 -28.79
C ALA A 316 1.72 -14.73 -27.77
N ALA A 317 1.30 -14.74 -26.50
CA ALA A 317 2.00 -14.10 -25.40
C ALA A 317 3.08 -15.00 -24.77
N LEU A 318 3.13 -16.30 -25.08
CA LEU A 318 4.14 -17.22 -24.55
C LEU A 318 5.53 -16.87 -25.08
N VAL A 319 6.48 -16.60 -24.19
CA VAL A 319 7.86 -16.20 -24.54
C VAL A 319 8.93 -17.18 -24.06
N ALA A 320 8.66 -17.96 -23.01
CA ALA A 320 9.58 -18.96 -22.51
C ALA A 320 8.86 -20.03 -21.69
N ARG A 321 9.60 -21.06 -21.28
CA ARG A 321 9.24 -21.99 -20.21
C ARG A 321 10.45 -22.12 -19.28
N GLN A 322 10.23 -22.14 -17.98
CA GLN A 322 11.30 -22.38 -17.01
C GLN A 322 10.79 -23.18 -15.80
N PRO A 323 11.67 -23.95 -15.16
CA PRO A 323 11.33 -24.63 -13.93
C PRO A 323 11.13 -23.60 -12.80
N VAL A 324 10.01 -23.70 -12.10
CA VAL A 324 9.69 -22.89 -10.91
C VAL A 324 9.56 -23.83 -9.72
N LEU A 325 10.24 -23.51 -8.64
CA LEU A 325 10.16 -24.24 -7.38
C LEU A 325 8.97 -23.71 -6.58
N LEU A 326 7.96 -24.56 -6.44
CA LEU A 326 6.79 -24.33 -5.62
C LEU A 326 6.86 -25.20 -4.34
N ALA A 327 5.88 -25.06 -3.45
CA ALA A 327 5.83 -25.80 -2.19
C ALA A 327 5.77 -27.34 -2.40
N ASP A 328 5.21 -27.79 -3.52
CA ASP A 328 5.10 -29.21 -3.89
C ASP A 328 6.23 -29.69 -4.83
N GLY A 329 7.22 -28.83 -5.12
CA GLY A 329 8.40 -29.15 -5.90
C GLY A 329 8.55 -28.35 -7.19
N TRP A 330 9.44 -28.82 -8.07
CA TRP A 330 9.74 -28.17 -9.34
C TRP A 330 8.63 -28.41 -10.38
N ARG A 331 8.18 -27.33 -11.03
CA ARG A 331 7.16 -27.37 -12.09
C ARG A 331 7.63 -26.58 -13.32
N GLU A 332 7.55 -27.21 -14.49
CA GLU A 332 7.76 -26.52 -15.77
C GLU A 332 6.66 -25.48 -16.01
N THR A 333 7.02 -24.20 -15.93
CA THR A 333 6.06 -23.09 -15.90
C THR A 333 6.17 -22.24 -17.16
N PRO A 334 5.07 -22.04 -17.92
CA PRO A 334 5.05 -21.11 -19.04
C PRO A 334 5.23 -19.65 -18.57
N VAL A 335 5.97 -18.89 -19.37
CA VAL A 335 6.26 -17.48 -19.12
C VAL A 335 5.60 -16.65 -20.23
N TYR A 336 4.72 -15.73 -19.86
CA TYR A 336 3.96 -14.88 -20.76
C TYR A 336 4.41 -13.43 -20.68
N ASP A 337 4.52 -12.75 -21.83
CA ASP A 337 4.77 -11.31 -21.90
C ASP A 337 3.47 -10.53 -21.68
N ARG A 338 3.40 -9.77 -20.58
CA ARG A 338 2.23 -8.96 -20.21
C ARG A 338 1.80 -8.00 -21.32
N ALA A 339 2.73 -7.47 -22.12
CA ALA A 339 2.43 -6.53 -23.18
C ALA A 339 1.62 -7.16 -24.33
N ARG A 340 1.62 -8.50 -24.42
CA ARG A 340 0.89 -9.28 -25.43
C ARG A 340 -0.41 -9.86 -24.89
N LEU A 341 -0.67 -9.70 -23.59
CA LEU A 341 -1.94 -10.06 -22.97
C LEU A 341 -2.91 -8.87 -23.05
N GLY A 342 -4.18 -9.16 -23.29
CA GLY A 342 -5.23 -8.15 -23.33
C GLY A 342 -6.54 -8.60 -22.67
N PRO A 343 -7.53 -7.70 -22.58
CA PRO A 343 -8.84 -8.03 -22.03
C PRO A 343 -9.46 -9.24 -22.73
N GLY A 344 -10.01 -10.17 -21.94
CA GLY A 344 -10.59 -11.42 -22.42
C GLY A 344 -9.65 -12.63 -22.40
N HIS A 345 -8.33 -12.44 -22.29
CA HIS A 345 -7.42 -13.56 -22.06
C HIS A 345 -7.59 -14.16 -20.67
N ALA A 346 -7.62 -15.49 -20.63
CA ALA A 346 -7.59 -16.28 -19.41
C ALA A 346 -6.43 -17.29 -19.49
N LEU A 347 -5.78 -17.54 -18.36
CA LEU A 347 -4.68 -18.49 -18.24
C LEU A 347 -4.81 -19.23 -16.91
N ALA A 348 -4.56 -20.53 -16.93
CA ALA A 348 -4.49 -21.35 -15.74
C ALA A 348 -3.04 -21.40 -15.22
N GLY A 349 -2.88 -21.48 -13.91
CA GLY A 349 -1.56 -21.69 -13.32
C GLY A 349 -1.07 -23.14 -13.41
N PRO A 350 0.24 -23.40 -13.16
CA PRO A 350 1.24 -22.40 -12.85
C PRO A 350 1.59 -21.55 -14.08
N ALA A 351 1.75 -20.24 -13.89
CA ALA A 351 2.18 -19.32 -14.94
C ALA A 351 2.99 -18.16 -14.36
N LEU A 352 4.01 -17.74 -15.09
CA LEU A 352 4.72 -16.48 -14.84
C LEU A 352 4.31 -15.47 -15.88
N ILE A 353 4.03 -14.26 -15.45
CA ILE A 353 3.75 -13.14 -16.33
C ILE A 353 4.90 -12.16 -16.17
N VAL A 354 5.66 -11.89 -17.23
CA VAL A 354 6.78 -10.95 -17.17
C VAL A 354 6.36 -9.60 -17.74
N GLN A 355 6.79 -8.55 -17.08
CA GLN A 355 6.69 -7.16 -17.51
C GLN A 355 7.94 -6.42 -17.05
N ALA A 356 8.20 -5.25 -17.64
CA ALA A 356 9.43 -4.52 -17.36
C ALA A 356 9.59 -4.13 -15.88
N ASP A 357 8.48 -3.98 -15.15
CA ASP A 357 8.42 -3.40 -13.82
C ASP A 357 8.05 -4.40 -12.70
N ALA A 358 7.59 -5.62 -13.03
CA ALA A 358 7.25 -6.67 -12.06
C ALA A 358 7.13 -8.06 -12.70
N THR A 359 6.87 -9.09 -11.90
CA THR A 359 6.59 -10.45 -12.39
C THR A 359 5.49 -11.10 -11.55
N PRO A 360 4.23 -11.12 -12.02
CA PRO A 360 3.19 -11.90 -11.36
C PRO A 360 3.44 -13.41 -11.47
N LEU A 361 3.28 -14.11 -10.34
CA LEU A 361 3.23 -15.57 -10.27
C LEU A 361 1.79 -16.02 -10.03
N VAL A 362 1.26 -16.80 -10.96
CA VAL A 362 -0.02 -17.51 -10.79
C VAL A 362 0.31 -18.94 -10.37
N PRO A 363 -0.04 -19.37 -9.14
CA PRO A 363 0.21 -20.73 -8.68
C PRO A 363 -0.73 -21.73 -9.38
N PRO A 364 -0.46 -23.05 -9.32
CA PRO A 364 -1.41 -24.07 -9.76
C PRO A 364 -2.72 -24.01 -8.97
N GLY A 365 -3.84 -24.34 -9.66
CA GLY A 365 -5.19 -24.31 -9.08
C GLY A 365 -5.93 -23.01 -9.34
#